data_AF-A0A7R9ZCH5-F1
#
_entry.id   AF-A0A7R9ZCH5-F1
#
_cell.length_a   1.000
_cell.length_b   1.000
_cell.length_c   1.000
_cell.angle_alpha   90.00
_cell.angle_beta   90.00
_cell.angle_gamma   90.00
#
_symmetry.space_group_name_H-M   'P 1'
#
loop_
_entity.id
_entity.type
_entity.pdbx_description
1 polymer ?
#
loop_
_entity_poly.entity_id
_entity_poly.type
_entity_poly.pdbx_seq_one_letter_code
_entity_poly.pdbx_strand_id
1 'polypeptide(L)'
;LVMEYVPSIKVNDYDALDKAGVTQEDREYLAECLARSYIRQFCNNRFFSTDPHPGNLGVEVRSGSGVNGDAESQWPRLVFYDFGQAASLTPDQASGVLEVIEGIVDTDA
;
A
#
# COMPACT_ATOMS: atom_id res chain seq x y z
N LEU A 1 -18.20 4.95 -12.17
CA LEU A 1 -17.80 4.93 -10.76
C LEU A 1 -17.59 6.37 -10.31
N VAL A 2 -18.06 6.77 -9.13
CA VAL A 2 -17.73 8.08 -8.53
C VAL A 2 -17.14 7.80 -7.15
N MET A 3 -16.01 8.42 -6.86
CA MET A 3 -15.28 8.27 -5.61
C MET A 3 -14.90 9.66 -5.08
N GLU A 4 -14.55 9.73 -3.80
CA GLU A 4 -13.99 10.94 -3.22
C GLU A 4 -12.69 11.33 -3.91
N TYR A 5 -12.54 12.61 -4.21
CA TYR A 5 -11.28 13.13 -4.73
C TYR A 5 -10.30 13.35 -3.58
N VAL A 6 -9.21 12.59 -3.58
CA VAL A 6 -8.12 12.75 -2.61
C VAL A 6 -6.92 13.41 -3.31
N PRO A 7 -6.59 14.68 -2.97
CA PRO A 7 -5.43 15.35 -3.54
C PRO A 7 -4.14 14.56 -3.27
N SER A 8 -3.40 14.21 -4.32
CA SER A 8 -2.22 13.37 -4.21
C SER A 8 -1.27 13.57 -5.39
N ILE A 9 0.01 13.34 -5.14
CA ILE A 9 1.09 13.35 -6.14
C ILE A 9 1.28 11.91 -6.62
N LYS A 10 1.45 11.67 -7.92
CA LYS A 10 1.70 10.31 -8.42
C LYS A 10 2.98 9.75 -7.80
N VAL A 11 2.95 8.47 -7.40
CA VAL A 11 4.09 7.85 -6.69
C VAL A 11 5.39 7.81 -7.51
N ASN A 12 5.28 7.90 -8.85
CA ASN A 12 6.40 7.93 -9.77
C ASN A 12 6.78 9.34 -10.26
N ASP A 13 6.13 10.40 -9.76
CA ASP A 13 6.49 11.79 -10.05
C ASP A 13 7.50 12.30 -9.00
N TYR A 14 8.74 11.84 -9.13
CA TYR A 14 9.81 12.12 -8.18
C TYR A 14 10.08 13.62 -8.02
N ASP A 15 10.03 14.39 -9.11
CA ASP A 15 10.25 15.83 -9.08
C ASP A 15 9.18 16.57 -8.26
N ALA A 16 7.91 16.17 -8.40
CA ALA A 16 6.83 16.75 -7.60
C ALA A 16 6.93 16.34 -6.13
N LEU A 17 7.29 15.08 -5.84
CA LEU A 17 7.52 14.59 -4.47
C LEU A 17 8.68 15.32 -3.79
N ASP A 18 9.79 15.55 -4.49
CA ASP A 18 10.93 16.31 -3.99
C ASP A 18 10.53 17.76 -3.68
N LYS A 19 9.78 18.42 -4.58
CA LYS A 19 9.27 19.78 -4.36
C LYS A 19 8.27 19.86 -3.20
N ALA A 20 7.54 18.79 -2.93
CA ALA A 20 6.61 18.69 -1.81
C ALA A 20 7.29 18.31 -0.49
N GLY A 21 8.62 18.13 -0.48
CA GLY A 21 9.39 17.84 0.71
C GLY A 21 9.28 16.39 1.21
N VAL A 22 8.87 15.44 0.35
CA VAL A 22 8.81 14.01 0.70
C VAL A 22 10.22 13.47 0.83
N THR A 23 10.61 13.13 2.04
CA THR A 23 11.96 12.68 2.37
C THR A 23 12.21 11.22 1.95
N GLN A 24 13.45 10.76 2.06
CA GLN A 24 13.78 9.35 1.84
C GLN A 24 13.12 8.42 2.88
N GLU A 25 13.06 8.86 4.14
CA GLU A 25 12.40 8.11 5.23
C GLU A 25 10.91 7.97 4.97
N ASP A 26 10.27 9.02 4.46
CA ASP A 26 8.87 8.97 4.02
C ASP A 26 8.63 7.93 2.91
N ARG A 27 9.55 7.83 1.95
CA ARG A 27 9.45 6.86 0.84
C ARG A 27 9.59 5.44 1.35
N GLU A 28 10.50 5.21 2.29
CA GLU A 28 10.69 3.91 2.93
C GLU A 28 9.44 3.51 3.73
N TYR A 29 8.88 4.44 4.49
CA TYR A 29 7.61 4.24 5.19
C TYR A 29 6.46 3.91 4.23
N LEU A 30 6.33 4.64 3.12
CA LEU A 30 5.30 4.39 2.10
C LEU A 30 5.50 3.01 1.45
N ALA A 31 6.75 2.62 1.16
CA ALA A 31 7.05 1.29 0.62
C ALA A 31 6.65 0.17 1.59
N GLU A 32 6.94 0.33 2.88
CA GLU A 32 6.49 -0.61 3.91
C GLU A 32 4.96 -0.66 3.99
N CYS A 33 4.29 0.50 3.95
CA CYS A 33 2.83 0.58 3.94
C CYS A 33 2.22 -0.12 2.72
N LEU A 34 2.85 -0.01 1.54
CA LEU A 34 2.42 -0.69 0.33
C LEU A 34 2.52 -2.20 0.51
N ALA A 35 3.70 -2.70 0.88
CA ALA A 35 3.93 -4.13 1.11
C ALA A 35 2.97 -4.71 2.15
N ARG A 36 2.82 -4.03 3.30
CA ARG A 36 1.91 -4.43 4.36
C ARG A 36 0.46 -4.41 3.91
N SER A 37 0.05 -3.43 3.10
CA SER A 37 -1.30 -3.37 2.54
C SER A 37 -1.60 -4.57 1.64
N TYR A 38 -0.68 -4.93 0.75
CA TYR A 38 -0.84 -6.09 -0.13
C TYR A 38 -0.82 -7.41 0.63
N ILE A 39 0.08 -7.58 1.60
CA ILE A 39 0.12 -8.78 2.45
C ILE A 39 -1.18 -8.91 3.23
N ARG A 40 -1.71 -7.81 3.80
CA ARG A 40 -2.99 -7.83 4.52
C ARG A 40 -4.15 -8.20 3.60
N GLN A 41 -4.22 -7.61 2.41
CA GLN A 41 -5.22 -7.95 1.39
C GLN A 41 -5.19 -9.45 1.06
N PHE A 42 -4.00 -10.00 0.84
CA PHE A 42 -3.81 -11.39 0.48
C PHE A 42 -4.09 -12.35 1.66
N CYS A 43 -3.38 -12.19 2.77
CA CYS A 43 -3.41 -13.12 3.91
C CYS A 43 -4.67 -12.98 4.77
N ASN A 44 -5.07 -11.75 5.11
CA ASN A 44 -6.17 -11.54 6.07
C ASN A 44 -7.52 -11.49 5.35
N ASN A 45 -7.56 -10.82 4.20
CA ASN A 45 -8.81 -10.57 3.49
C ASN A 45 -9.09 -11.60 2.39
N ARG A 46 -8.06 -12.33 1.93
CA ARG A 46 -8.14 -13.23 0.76
C ARG A 46 -8.72 -12.53 -0.48
N PHE A 47 -8.58 -11.21 -0.54
CA PHE A 47 -9.05 -10.36 -1.62
C PHE A 47 -8.03 -9.26 -1.82
N PHE A 48 -7.43 -9.23 -3.00
CA PHE A 48 -6.26 -8.42 -3.25
C PHE A 48 -6.25 -7.86 -4.66
N SER A 49 -5.71 -6.64 -4.80
CA SER A 49 -5.40 -6.09 -6.11
C SER A 49 -4.33 -6.95 -6.79
N THR A 50 -4.51 -7.25 -8.07
CA THR A 50 -3.53 -7.98 -8.87
C THR A 50 -2.64 -7.06 -9.70
N ASP A 51 -2.87 -5.75 -9.63
CA ASP A 51 -2.15 -4.76 -10.42
C ASP A 51 -1.60 -3.61 -9.55
N PRO A 52 -0.43 -3.80 -8.91
CA PRO A 52 0.25 -2.76 -8.13
C PRO A 52 0.96 -1.71 -9.02
N HIS A 53 0.44 -1.42 -10.21
CA HIS A 53 1.08 -0.48 -11.12
C HIS A 53 1.15 0.93 -10.50
N PRO A 54 2.30 1.64 -10.60
CA PRO A 54 2.47 2.98 -10.03
C PRO A 54 1.41 4.00 -10.45
N GLY A 55 0.83 3.82 -11.65
CA GLY A 55 -0.26 4.66 -12.16
C GLY A 55 -1.52 4.64 -11.28
N ASN A 56 -1.74 3.58 -10.50
CA ASN A 56 -2.89 3.41 -9.61
C ASN A 56 -2.64 3.94 -8.20
N LEU A 57 -1.45 4.51 -7.95
CA LEU A 57 -1.01 4.95 -6.63
C LEU A 57 -0.68 6.44 -6.61
N GLY A 58 -1.06 7.07 -5.50
CA GLY A 58 -0.74 8.44 -5.17
C GLY A 58 -0.14 8.56 -3.78
N VAL A 59 0.51 9.69 -3.53
CA VAL A 59 1.04 10.10 -2.24
C VAL A 59 0.31 11.37 -1.83
N GLU A 60 -0.47 11.28 -0.76
CA GLU A 60 -1.01 12.45 -0.09
C GLU A 60 0.03 12.93 0.93
N VAL A 61 0.65 14.08 0.64
CA VAL A 61 1.62 14.70 1.53
C VAL A 61 0.86 15.40 2.66
N ARG A 62 1.10 14.98 3.89
CA ARG A 62 0.49 15.61 5.07
C ARG A 62 1.47 16.62 5.65
N SER A 63 1.10 17.90 5.60
CA SER A 63 1.85 18.97 6.27
C SER A 63 1.11 19.42 7.53
N GLY A 64 1.75 19.34 8.70
CA GLY A 64 1.42 20.22 9.83
C GLY A 64 1.31 19.59 11.22
N SER A 65 1.76 20.35 12.23
CA SER A 65 1.24 20.25 13.60
C SER A 65 -0.30 20.25 13.54
N GLY A 66 -0.92 19.19 14.03
CA GLY A 66 -2.34 18.94 13.85
C GLY A 66 -3.23 20.12 14.26
N VAL A 67 -4.18 20.49 13.40
CA VAL A 67 -5.22 21.50 13.71
C VAL A 67 -6.26 20.95 14.70
N ASN A 68 -6.22 19.66 15.05
CA ASN A 68 -7.19 19.03 15.95
C ASN A 68 -6.58 18.14 17.05
N GLY A 69 -5.37 18.44 17.54
CA GLY A 69 -4.86 17.86 18.80
C GLY A 69 -4.63 16.34 18.87
N ASP A 70 -5.12 15.58 17.90
CA ASP A 70 -4.83 14.17 17.74
C ASP A 70 -3.48 14.08 17.06
N ALA A 71 -2.53 13.41 17.71
CA ALA A 71 -1.22 13.08 17.15
C ALA A 71 -1.36 12.02 16.04
N GLU A 72 -2.23 12.26 15.06
CA GLU A 72 -2.24 11.52 13.81
C GLU A 72 -0.88 11.73 13.14
N SER A 73 -0.07 10.68 13.20
CA SER A 73 1.00 10.32 12.26
C SER A 73 1.22 11.37 11.16
N GLN A 74 2.29 12.17 11.30
CA GLN A 74 2.71 13.19 10.32
C GLN A 74 3.17 12.58 8.99
N TRP A 75 3.20 11.26 8.91
CA TRP A 75 3.63 10.50 7.75
C TRP A 75 2.69 10.69 6.56
N PRO A 76 3.22 10.71 5.33
CA PRO A 76 2.40 10.74 4.13
C PRO A 76 1.56 9.46 4.00
N ARG A 77 0.48 9.55 3.21
CA ARG A 77 -0.44 8.42 2.97
C ARG A 77 -0.39 7.95 1.53
N LEU A 78 -0.49 6.63 1.35
CA LEU A 78 -0.76 6.02 0.04
C LEU A 78 -2.24 6.17 -0.30
N VAL A 79 -2.50 6.64 -1.52
CA VAL A 79 -3.83 6.75 -2.11
C VAL A 79 -3.93 5.70 -3.22
N PHE A 80 -4.94 4.84 -3.15
CA PHE A 80 -5.24 3.86 -4.20
C PHE A 80 -6.37 4.40 -5.07
N TYR A 81 -6.14 4.50 -6.38
CA TYR A 81 -7.14 5.02 -7.32
C TYR A 81 -7.99 3.93 -7.97
N ASP A 82 -7.43 2.72 -8.11
CA ASP A 82 -8.05 1.66 -8.90
C ASP A 82 -7.92 0.30 -8.19
N PHE A 83 -8.99 -0.47 -8.28
CA PHE A 83 -9.11 -1.86 -7.83
C PHE A 83 -9.82 -2.73 -8.90
N GLY A 84 -9.85 -2.29 -10.15
CA GLY A 84 -10.54 -2.94 -11.27
C GLY A 84 -9.93 -4.28 -11.66
N GLN A 85 -8.68 -4.53 -11.27
CA GLN A 85 -8.01 -5.83 -11.33
C GLN A 85 -7.80 -6.34 -9.90
N ALA A 86 -8.70 -7.19 -9.43
CA ALA A 86 -8.63 -7.80 -8.12
C ALA A 86 -9.06 -9.26 -8.18
N ALA A 87 -8.51 -10.07 -7.29
CA ALA A 87 -8.79 -11.50 -7.19
C ALA A 87 -9.12 -11.90 -5.75
N SER A 88 -9.87 -12.99 -5.62
CA SER A 88 -10.16 -13.62 -4.33
C SER A 88 -9.55 -15.02 -4.26
N LEU A 89 -9.11 -15.43 -3.08
CA LEU A 89 -8.77 -16.83 -2.80
C LEU A 89 -9.92 -17.54 -2.11
N THR A 90 -10.19 -18.78 -2.55
CA THR A 90 -10.98 -19.72 -1.75
C THR A 90 -10.17 -20.17 -0.52
N PRO A 91 -10.83 -20.73 0.51
CA PRO A 91 -10.12 -21.30 1.66
C PRO A 91 -9.04 -22.32 1.24
N ASP A 92 -9.36 -23.24 0.34
CA ASP A 92 -8.43 -24.28 -0.11
C ASP A 92 -7.21 -23.69 -0.84
N GLN A 93 -7.41 -22.65 -1.66
CA GLN A 93 -6.30 -21.96 -2.33
C GLN A 93 -5.40 -21.25 -1.32
N ALA A 94 -5.96 -20.60 -0.30
CA ALA A 94 -5.19 -19.95 0.76
C ALA A 94 -4.37 -20.97 1.57
N SER A 95 -4.97 -22.12 1.90
CA SER A 95 -4.27 -23.23 2.55
C SER A 95 -3.12 -23.76 1.70
N GLY A 96 -3.35 -24.03 0.41
CA GLY A 96 -2.28 -24.51 -0.48
C GLY A 96 -1.12 -23.52 -0.64
N VAL A 97 -1.40 -22.21 -0.61
CA VAL A 97 -0.32 -21.19 -0.61
C VAL A 97 0.50 -21.25 0.68
N LEU A 98 -0.14 -21.42 1.84
CA LEU A 98 0.57 -21.56 3.12
C LEU A 98 1.44 -22.81 3.14
N GLU A 99 0.94 -23.94 2.66
CA GLU A 99 1.73 -25.20 2.56
C GLU A 99 3.00 -25.02 1.74
N VAL A 100 2.93 -24.27 0.62
CA VAL A 100 4.11 -23.97 -0.20
C VAL A 100 5.10 -23.07 0.55
N ILE A 101 4.61 -22.04 1.25
CA ILE A 101 5.45 -21.13 2.03
C ILE A 101 6.12 -21.87 3.20
N GLU A 102 5.37 -22.69 3.94
CA GLU A 102 5.87 -23.56 5.00
C GLU A 102 6.94 -24.49 4.45
N GLY A 103 6.68 -25.15 3.31
CA GLY A 103 7.68 -25.97 2.63
C GLY A 103 8.97 -25.21 2.31
N ILE A 104 8.90 -23.96 1.86
CA ILE A 104 10.10 -23.14 1.58
C ILE A 104 10.85 -22.80 2.86
N VAL A 105 10.15 -22.42 3.93
CA VAL A 105 10.74 -22.02 5.22
C VAL A 105 11.36 -23.23 5.94
N ASP A 106 10.69 -24.38 5.90
CA ASP A 106 11.12 -25.59 6.61
C ASP A 106 12.19 -26.38 5.85
N THR A 107 12.38 -26.15 4.54
CA THR A 107 13.46 -26.79 3.75
C THR A 107 14.83 -26.13 3.96
N ASP A 108 15.04 -25.44 5.08
CA ASP A 108 16.36 -25.08 5.60
C ASP A 108 16.91 -26.20 6.52
N ALA A 109 17.09 -27.40 5.94
CA ALA A 109 17.77 -28.57 6.53
C ALA A 109 18.80 -29.18 5.57
#